data_AF-A0A830GVQ2-F1
#
_entry.id   AF-A0A830GVQ2-F1
#
_cell.length_a   1.000
_cell.length_b   1.000
_cell.length_c   1.000
_cell.angle_alpha   90.00
_cell.angle_beta   90.00
_cell.angle_gamma   90.00
#
_symmetry.space_group_name_H-M   'P 1'
#
loop_
_entity.id
_entity.type
_entity.pdbx_description
1 polymer ?
#
loop_
_entity_poly.entity_id
_entity_poly.type
_entity_poly.pdbx_seq_one_letter_code
_entity_poly.pdbx_strand_id
1 'polypeptide(L)'
;MDPEVLKYLQELEEVESDGLEKLVKALSMLSGKEREVMLGVAFDALVHRELIRGIRNALSEYDRLVKARPGNPRPGSAAKVIEAHNSAELRSIELYSKLIDAKLSELVTEMLEAVRRNEEEHLVIEYTLVKGGRRGQ
;
A
#
# COMPACT_ATOMS: atom_id res chain seq x y z
N MET A 1 7.73 12.78 -15.16
CA MET A 1 6.57 12.88 -14.25
C MET A 1 6.20 14.34 -14.11
N ASP A 2 4.93 14.68 -13.98
CA ASP A 2 4.53 16.05 -13.63
C ASP A 2 4.97 16.35 -12.18
N PRO A 3 5.83 17.35 -11.93
CA PRO A 3 6.26 17.71 -10.58
C PRO A 3 5.10 18.08 -9.63
N GLU A 4 3.98 18.58 -10.15
CA GLU A 4 2.81 18.91 -9.33
C GLU A 4 2.16 17.66 -8.73
N VAL A 5 2.14 16.54 -9.47
CA VAL A 5 1.59 15.26 -8.97
C VAL A 5 2.38 14.73 -7.76
N LEU A 6 3.71 14.79 -7.82
CA LEU A 6 4.55 14.36 -6.68
C LEU A 6 4.36 15.30 -5.47
N LYS A 7 4.16 16.59 -5.71
CA LYS A 7 3.87 17.55 -4.65
C LYS A 7 2.52 17.27 -4.00
N TYR A 8 1.47 16.99 -4.77
CA TYR A 8 0.16 16.66 -4.20
C TYR A 8 0.19 15.34 -3.41
N LEU A 9 0.92 14.34 -3.88
CA LEU A 9 1.10 13.08 -3.13
C LEU A 9 1.88 13.31 -1.83
N GLN A 10 2.87 14.21 -1.84
CA GLN A 10 3.58 14.60 -0.62
C GLN A 10 2.64 15.30 0.39
N GLU A 11 1.87 16.29 -0.07
CA GLU A 11 0.89 16.99 0.79
C GLU A 11 -0.16 16.02 1.34
N LEU A 12 -0.64 15.07 0.52
CA LEU A 12 -1.62 14.08 0.96
C LEU A 12 -1.03 13.09 1.99
N GLU A 13 0.22 12.66 1.83
CA GLU A 13 0.92 11.84 2.82
C GLU A 13 1.07 12.57 4.16
N GLU A 14 1.35 13.87 4.13
CA GLU A 14 1.45 14.72 5.33
C GLU A 14 0.10 14.85 6.03
N VAL A 15 -0.99 15.06 5.27
CA VAL A 15 -2.35 15.12 5.82
C VAL A 15 -2.76 13.81 6.51
N GLU A 16 -2.51 12.66 5.88
CA GLU A 16 -2.80 11.35 6.48
C GLU A 16 -1.91 11.08 7.72
N SER A 17 -0.64 11.51 7.67
CA SER A 17 0.27 11.39 8.82
C SER A 17 -0.20 12.21 10.02
N ASP A 18 -0.60 13.45 9.79
CA ASP A 18 -1.14 14.36 10.81
C ASP A 18 -2.45 13.82 11.40
N GLY A 19 -3.34 13.31 10.55
CA GLY A 19 -4.60 12.67 10.95
C GLY A 19 -4.35 11.47 11.85
N LEU A 20 -3.44 10.58 11.42
CA LEU A 20 -3.05 9.40 12.18
C LEU A 20 -2.43 9.77 13.54
N GLU A 21 -1.52 10.75 13.60
CA GLU A 21 -0.90 11.15 14.88
C GLU A 21 -1.96 11.65 15.88
N LYS A 22 -2.94 12.43 15.41
CA LYS A 22 -4.06 12.91 16.23
C LYS A 22 -4.93 11.75 16.71
N LEU A 23 -5.25 10.80 15.83
CA LEU A 23 -6.02 9.59 16.17
C LEU A 23 -5.29 8.73 17.22
N VAL A 24 -3.99 8.49 17.04
CA VAL A 24 -3.17 7.70 17.98
C VAL A 24 -3.10 8.38 19.35
N LYS A 25 -2.96 9.72 19.41
CA LYS A 25 -3.03 10.44 20.68
C LYS A 25 -4.40 10.29 21.34
N ALA A 26 -5.49 10.45 20.57
CA ALA A 26 -6.86 10.31 21.08
C ALA A 26 -7.14 8.90 21.64
N LEU A 27 -6.55 7.85 21.06
CA LEU A 27 -6.70 6.48 21.54
C LEU A 27 -6.23 6.24 22.98
N SER A 28 -5.31 7.07 23.48
CA SER A 28 -4.87 7.02 24.89
C SER A 28 -5.93 7.53 25.88
N MET A 29 -6.91 8.29 25.39
CA MET A 29 -7.98 8.91 26.17
C MET A 29 -9.29 8.12 26.13
N LEU A 30 -9.38 7.09 25.27
CA LEU A 30 -10.59 6.29 25.07
C LEU A 30 -10.47 4.95 25.78
N SER A 31 -11.61 4.30 26.04
CA SER A 31 -11.64 2.94 26.61
C SER A 31 -12.81 2.12 26.07
N GLY A 32 -12.75 0.79 26.24
CA GLY A 32 -13.81 -0.11 25.79
C GLY A 32 -14.11 -0.02 24.30
N LYS A 33 -15.40 -0.09 23.95
CA LYS A 33 -15.88 -0.14 22.56
C LYS A 33 -15.50 1.10 21.73
N GLU A 34 -15.46 2.28 22.34
CA GLU A 34 -15.08 3.52 21.65
C GLU A 34 -13.62 3.47 21.21
N ARG A 35 -12.74 2.92 22.05
CA ARG A 35 -11.34 2.72 21.70
C ARG A 35 -11.16 1.69 20.59
N GLU A 36 -11.96 0.62 20.59
CA GLU A 36 -11.93 -0.39 19.52
C GLU A 36 -12.32 0.19 18.16
N VAL A 37 -13.42 0.95 18.09
CA VAL A 37 -13.84 1.62 16.85
C VAL A 37 -12.77 2.60 16.36
N MET A 38 -12.23 3.42 17.26
CA MET A 38 -11.20 4.40 16.89
C MET A 38 -9.86 3.74 16.52
N LEU A 39 -9.58 2.52 16.99
CA LEU A 39 -8.42 1.75 16.54
C LEU A 39 -8.59 1.34 15.08
N GLY A 40 -9.81 0.97 14.65
CA GLY A 40 -10.11 0.72 13.24
C GLY A 40 -9.86 1.95 12.37
N VAL A 41 -10.38 3.11 12.78
CA VAL A 41 -10.16 4.38 12.06
C VAL A 41 -8.68 4.76 11.98
N ALA A 42 -7.93 4.58 13.07
CA ALA A 42 -6.48 4.82 13.07
C ALA A 42 -5.73 3.85 12.14
N PHE A 43 -6.20 2.62 12.02
CA PHE A 43 -5.63 1.64 11.11
C PHE A 43 -5.89 2.00 9.65
N ASP A 44 -7.09 2.45 9.30
CA ASP A 44 -7.40 2.92 7.94
C ASP A 44 -6.53 4.12 7.53
N ALA A 45 -6.37 5.11 8.43
CA ALA A 45 -5.49 6.24 8.18
C ALA A 45 -4.01 5.82 8.00
N LEU A 46 -3.56 4.78 8.72
CA LEU A 46 -2.23 4.20 8.51
C LEU A 46 -2.11 3.56 7.11
N VAL A 47 -3.11 2.81 6.67
CA VAL A 47 -3.13 2.19 5.33
C VAL A 47 -3.10 3.27 4.24
N HIS A 48 -3.94 4.31 4.34
CA HIS A 48 -3.93 5.43 3.38
C HIS A 48 -2.54 6.07 3.27
N ARG A 49 -1.92 6.39 4.42
CA ARG A 49 -0.57 6.97 4.45
C ARG A 49 0.44 6.11 3.72
N GLU A 50 0.47 4.80 4.01
CA GLU A 50 1.44 3.90 3.37
C GLU A 50 1.16 3.71 1.88
N LEU A 51 -0.11 3.66 1.45
CA LEU A 51 -0.48 3.57 0.04
C LEU A 51 0.01 4.80 -0.75
N ILE A 52 -0.25 6.01 -0.22
CA ILE A 52 0.21 7.27 -0.85
C ILE A 52 1.73 7.30 -0.94
N ARG A 53 2.42 6.94 0.15
CA ARG A 53 3.89 6.84 0.17
C ARG A 53 4.39 5.85 -0.88
N GLY A 54 3.76 4.68 -0.99
CA GLY A 54 4.07 3.65 -1.98
C GLY A 54 3.96 4.19 -3.41
N ILE A 55 2.84 4.85 -3.72
CA ILE A 55 2.60 5.49 -5.02
C ILE A 55 3.67 6.56 -5.30
N ARG A 56 3.94 7.46 -4.35
CA ARG A 56 4.96 8.52 -4.49
C ARG A 56 6.35 7.96 -4.78
N ASN A 57 6.75 6.91 -4.06
CA ASN A 57 8.03 6.24 -4.24
C ASN A 57 8.12 5.54 -5.61
N ALA A 58 7.08 4.82 -6.02
CA ALA A 58 7.03 4.14 -7.32
C ALA A 58 7.12 5.13 -8.49
N LEU A 59 6.39 6.26 -8.41
CA LEU A 59 6.43 7.31 -9.43
C LEU A 59 7.79 8.01 -9.49
N SER A 60 8.42 8.25 -8.32
CA SER A 60 9.76 8.85 -8.24
C SER A 60 10.83 7.93 -8.82
N GLU A 61 10.78 6.63 -8.51
CA GLU A 61 11.73 5.65 -9.06
C GLU A 61 11.53 5.46 -10.56
N TYR A 62 10.29 5.42 -11.05
CA TYR A 62 10.00 5.40 -12.48
C TYR A 62 10.59 6.62 -13.19
N ASP A 63 10.41 7.83 -12.65
CA ASP A 63 10.97 9.05 -13.21
C ASP A 63 12.51 9.03 -13.21
N ARG A 64 13.14 8.50 -12.15
CA ARG A 64 14.60 8.30 -12.08
C ARG A 64 15.09 7.34 -13.17
N LEU A 65 14.42 6.21 -13.35
CA LEU A 65 14.76 5.21 -14.37
C LEU A 65 14.60 5.77 -15.79
N VAL A 66 13.53 6.51 -16.05
CA VAL A 66 13.28 7.16 -17.36
C VAL A 66 14.34 8.24 -17.65
N LYS A 67 14.73 9.04 -16.64
CA LYS A 67 15.73 10.11 -16.80
C LYS A 67 17.17 9.61 -16.96
N ALA A 68 17.49 8.38 -16.52
CA ALA A 68 18.85 7.84 -16.55
C ALA A 68 19.44 7.53 -17.95
N ARG A 69 18.67 7.69 -19.06
CA ARG A 69 19.05 7.37 -20.46
C ARG A 69 19.37 5.87 -20.73
N PRO A 70 19.16 5.39 -21.97
CA PRO A 70 19.13 3.95 -22.28
C PRO A 70 20.53 3.37 -22.34
N GLY A 71 20.92 2.69 -21.28
CA GLY A 71 22.20 1.97 -21.20
C GLY A 71 22.02 0.73 -20.34
N ASN A 72 21.30 -0.25 -20.91
CA ASN A 72 20.98 -1.56 -20.35
C ASN A 72 20.41 -1.56 -18.92
N PRO A 73 19.09 -1.79 -18.74
CA PRO A 73 18.60 -2.23 -17.44
C PRO A 73 19.43 -3.44 -17.01
N ARG A 74 20.20 -3.32 -15.91
CA ARG A 74 20.98 -4.44 -15.39
C ARG A 74 19.99 -5.58 -15.13
N PRO A 75 20.14 -6.75 -15.80
CA PRO A 75 19.23 -7.87 -15.59
C PRO A 75 19.55 -8.54 -14.25
N GLY A 76 19.06 -7.96 -13.17
CA GLY A 76 18.62 -8.71 -12.00
C GLY A 76 17.11 -8.53 -12.01
N SER A 77 16.42 -9.40 -12.73
CA SER A 77 15.08 -9.09 -13.22
C SER A 77 14.20 -8.69 -12.05
N ALA A 78 13.79 -7.42 -11.98
CA ALA A 78 12.72 -6.98 -11.10
C ALA A 78 11.54 -7.95 -11.20
N ALA A 79 11.31 -8.55 -12.37
CA ALA A 79 10.38 -9.66 -12.57
C ALA A 79 10.55 -10.86 -11.61
N LYS A 80 11.77 -11.30 -11.28
CA LYS A 80 11.99 -12.40 -10.31
C LYS A 80 11.74 -11.97 -8.87
N VAL A 81 12.10 -10.72 -8.52
CA VAL A 81 11.83 -10.16 -7.18
C VAL A 81 10.32 -9.93 -7.01
N ILE A 82 9.66 -9.41 -8.04
CA ILE A 82 8.22 -9.23 -8.14
C ILE A 82 7.50 -10.58 -8.18
N GLU A 83 7.99 -11.60 -8.88
CA GLU A 83 7.38 -12.95 -8.85
C GLU A 83 7.48 -13.57 -7.45
N ALA A 84 8.61 -13.39 -6.76
CA ALA A 84 8.75 -13.83 -5.37
C ALA A 84 7.83 -13.05 -4.43
N HIS A 85 7.67 -11.74 -4.63
CA HIS A 85 6.79 -10.89 -3.83
C HIS A 85 5.31 -11.20 -4.06
N ASN A 86 4.86 -11.33 -5.32
CA ASN A 86 3.52 -11.78 -5.68
C ASN A 86 3.12 -13.09 -4.98
N SER A 87 4.06 -14.02 -4.79
CA SER A 87 3.76 -15.27 -4.08
C SER A 87 3.46 -15.06 -2.59
N ALA A 88 4.10 -14.09 -1.95
CA ALA A 88 3.81 -13.69 -0.58
C ALA A 88 2.48 -12.92 -0.50
N GLU A 89 2.22 -12.02 -1.44
CA GLU A 89 0.97 -11.26 -1.57
C GLU A 89 -0.24 -12.18 -1.78
N LEU A 90 -0.15 -13.15 -2.70
CA LEU A 90 -1.19 -14.16 -2.90
C LEU A 90 -1.45 -14.98 -1.63
N ARG A 91 -0.39 -15.33 -0.89
CA ARG A 91 -0.53 -16.04 0.38
C ARG A 91 -1.17 -15.17 1.45
N SER A 92 -0.84 -13.89 1.50
CA SER A 92 -1.43 -12.88 2.38
C SER A 92 -2.94 -12.78 2.15
N ILE A 93 -3.37 -12.62 0.89
CA ILE A 93 -4.78 -12.57 0.48
C ILE A 93 -5.54 -13.82 0.90
N GLU A 94 -4.96 -15.01 0.72
CA GLU A 94 -5.58 -16.28 1.12
C GLU A 94 -5.80 -16.34 2.64
N LEU A 95 -4.82 -15.90 3.43
CA LEU A 95 -4.90 -15.88 4.89
C LEU A 95 -5.92 -14.85 5.39
N TYR A 96 -5.95 -13.65 4.81
CA TYR A 96 -6.96 -12.66 5.13
C TYR A 96 -8.37 -13.16 4.79
N SER A 97 -8.55 -13.81 3.64
CA SER A 97 -9.83 -14.42 3.26
C SER A 97 -10.30 -15.46 4.29
N LYS A 98 -9.39 -16.32 4.77
CA LYS A 98 -9.70 -17.29 5.82
C LYS A 98 -10.08 -16.64 7.16
N LEU A 99 -9.42 -15.54 7.53
CA LEU A 99 -9.74 -14.80 8.75
C LEU A 99 -11.08 -14.08 8.67
N ILE A 100 -11.43 -13.55 7.49
CA ILE A 100 -12.75 -12.97 7.19
C ILE A 100 -13.83 -14.05 7.31
N ASP A 101 -13.61 -15.22 6.68
CA ASP A 101 -14.55 -16.35 6.71
C ASP A 101 -14.74 -16.96 8.11
N ALA A 102 -13.78 -16.77 9.02
CA ALA A 102 -13.86 -17.23 10.39
C ALA A 102 -14.89 -16.46 11.25
N LYS A 103 -15.54 -15.42 10.70
CA LYS A 103 -16.63 -14.65 11.34
C LYS A 103 -16.26 -14.19 12.75
N LEU A 104 -15.16 -13.43 12.84
CA LEU A 104 -14.65 -12.86 14.09
C LEU A 104 -15.65 -11.83 14.67
N SER A 105 -15.32 -10.54 14.60
CA SER A 105 -16.29 -9.45 14.84
C SER A 105 -16.49 -8.66 13.55
N GLU A 106 -17.59 -7.93 13.44
CA GLU A 106 -17.89 -7.07 12.29
C GLU A 106 -16.75 -6.08 12.02
N LEU A 107 -16.30 -5.36 13.07
CA LEU A 107 -15.16 -4.44 12.98
C LEU A 107 -13.88 -5.13 12.51
N VAL A 108 -13.52 -6.29 13.07
CA VAL A 108 -12.31 -7.02 12.68
C VAL A 108 -12.42 -7.51 11.24
N THR A 109 -13.62 -7.92 10.81
CA THR A 109 -13.88 -8.37 9.44
C THR A 109 -13.68 -7.23 8.44
N GLU A 110 -14.24 -6.05 8.72
CA GLU A 110 -14.07 -4.86 7.88
C GLU A 110 -12.59 -4.43 7.76
N MET A 111 -11.85 -4.46 8.88
CA MET A 111 -10.42 -4.16 8.87
C MET A 111 -9.62 -5.16 8.02
N LEU A 112 -9.91 -6.47 8.16
CA LEU A 112 -9.23 -7.50 7.37
C LEU A 112 -9.57 -7.40 5.88
N GLU A 113 -10.80 -7.00 5.53
CA GLU A 113 -11.18 -6.72 4.14
C GLU A 113 -10.43 -5.54 3.55
N ALA A 114 -10.24 -4.46 4.34
CA ALA A 114 -9.46 -3.31 3.90
C ALA A 114 -8.00 -3.70 3.58
N VAL A 115 -7.37 -4.49 4.45
CA VAL A 115 -6.00 -4.97 4.20
C VAL A 115 -5.95 -5.90 2.99
N ARG A 116 -6.89 -6.85 2.87
CA ARG A 116 -6.93 -7.77 1.71
C ARG A 116 -7.02 -7.00 0.40
N ARG A 117 -7.86 -5.96 0.32
CA ARG A 117 -7.97 -5.09 -0.87
C ARG A 117 -6.64 -4.40 -1.19
N ASN A 118 -5.89 -3.97 -0.18
CA ASN A 118 -4.57 -3.36 -0.39
C ASN A 118 -3.55 -4.36 -0.98
N GLU A 119 -3.52 -5.60 -0.51
CA GLU A 119 -2.67 -6.65 -1.10
C GLU A 119 -3.09 -6.97 -2.55
N GLU A 120 -4.40 -6.95 -2.85
CA GLU A 120 -4.91 -7.09 -4.22
C GLU A 120 -4.43 -5.94 -5.12
N GLU A 121 -4.36 -4.70 -4.60
CA GLU A 121 -3.81 -3.55 -5.33
C GLU A 121 -2.31 -3.69 -5.59
N HIS A 122 -1.52 -4.19 -4.62
CA HIS A 122 -0.10 -4.49 -4.81
C HIS A 122 0.11 -5.44 -5.99
N LEU A 123 -0.68 -6.52 -6.09
CA LEU A 123 -0.62 -7.46 -7.22
C LEU A 123 -0.89 -6.77 -8.57
N VAL A 124 -1.84 -5.82 -8.63
CA VAL A 124 -2.16 -5.08 -9.86
C VAL A 124 -1.00 -4.17 -10.29
N ILE A 125 -0.39 -3.46 -9.34
CA ILE A 125 0.77 -2.59 -9.58
C ILE A 125 1.95 -3.42 -10.08
N GLU A 126 2.27 -4.50 -9.36
CA GLU A 126 3.34 -5.44 -9.70
C GLU A 126 3.17 -6.06 -11.08
N TYR A 127 1.96 -6.53 -11.40
CA TYR A 127 1.62 -7.05 -12.70
C TYR A 127 1.82 -6.02 -13.81
N THR A 128 1.41 -4.76 -13.57
CA THR A 128 1.55 -3.66 -14.52
C THR A 128 3.03 -3.35 -14.78
N LEU A 129 3.87 -3.35 -13.75
CA LEU A 129 5.31 -3.15 -13.86
C LEU A 129 5.99 -4.28 -14.66
N VAL A 130 5.62 -5.54 -14.42
CA VAL A 130 6.16 -6.70 -15.16
C VAL A 130 5.73 -6.67 -16.63
N LYS A 131 4.47 -6.35 -16.92
CA LYS A 131 3.97 -6.23 -18.31
C LYS A 131 4.60 -5.06 -19.07
N GLY A 132 4.75 -3.91 -18.41
CA GLY A 132 5.41 -2.73 -19.00
C GLY A 132 6.86 -3.01 -19.40
N GLY A 133 7.60 -3.75 -18.56
CA GLY A 133 8.96 -4.18 -18.85
C GLY A 133 9.11 -5.19 -20.01
N ARG A 134 8.06 -5.97 -20.32
CA ARG A 134 8.07 -6.96 -21.43
C ARG A 134 7.77 -6.35 -22.81
N ARG A 135 7.16 -5.17 -22.89
CA ARG A 135 6.83 -4.50 -24.18
C ARG A 135 8.00 -3.69 -24.76
N GLY A 136 9.07 -3.48 -23.99
CA GLY A 136 10.28 -2.78 -24.43
C GLY A 136 11.41 -3.71 -24.90
N GLN A 137 11.11 -5.00 -25.14
CA GLN A 137 12.03 -5.99 -25.73
C GLN A 137 11.56 -6.35 -27.13
#